data_AF-A0A4Y3UTQ9-F1
#
_entry.id   AF-A0A4Y3UTQ9-F1
#
_cell.length_a   1.000
_cell.length_b   1.000
_cell.length_c   1.000
_cell.angle_alpha   90.00
_cell.angle_beta   90.00
_cell.angle_gamma   90.00
#
_symmetry.space_group_name_H-M   'P 1'
#
loop_
_entity.id
_entity.type
_entity.pdbx_description
1 polymer ?
#
loop_
_entity_poly.entity_id
_entity_poly.type
_entity_poly.pdbx_seq_one_letter_code
_entity_poly.pdbx_strand_id
1 'polypeptide(L)'
;MAFVAGVLVYADGRQPTTAERIDAELGAAAAWVAVVNGPDPSLTQYDDQPLSIEIDRNPRTGEPTHEQQPLPGSAAPSLAGRDAIEIGVGSATVRTASGIAPVRAVIGDASADVLRGRFLLREGRAAAGLREAMVSPGALERLGVAIGDTVTLTGPEGSYTISGVLSRAEDTDAAVTIFLPATAQTRALQTDVQQMRWYLPTWHPARSDISRLNAAENDRASELP
;
A
#
# COMPACT_ATOMS: atom_id res chain seq x y z
N MET A 1 2.28 -56.88 17.81
CA MET A 1 1.68 -55.71 17.13
C MET A 1 1.92 -54.49 17.98
N ALA A 2 2.78 -53.58 17.53
CA ALA A 2 3.05 -52.32 18.21
C ALA A 2 2.06 -51.27 17.70
N PHE A 3 1.22 -50.74 18.59
CA PHE A 3 0.43 -49.54 18.28
C PHE A 3 1.35 -48.33 18.42
N VAL A 4 1.60 -47.65 17.30
CA VAL A 4 2.19 -46.31 17.31
C VAL A 4 1.05 -45.33 17.62
N ALA A 5 1.13 -44.67 18.77
CA ALA A 5 0.28 -43.53 19.10
C ALA A 5 0.78 -42.31 18.32
N GLY A 6 0.04 -41.93 17.27
CA GLY A 6 0.28 -40.68 16.55
C GLY A 6 -0.25 -39.50 17.36
N VAL A 7 0.66 -38.65 17.84
CA VAL A 7 0.31 -37.32 18.37
C VAL A 7 -0.19 -36.47 17.20
N LEU A 8 -1.48 -36.19 17.18
CA LEU A 8 -2.06 -35.12 16.36
C LEU A 8 -1.53 -33.79 16.89
N VAL A 9 -0.52 -33.23 16.23
CA VAL A 9 -0.16 -31.82 16.41
C VAL A 9 -1.27 -31.02 15.74
N TYR A 10 -2.17 -30.45 16.54
CA TYR A 10 -3.14 -29.47 16.10
C TYR A 10 -2.39 -28.18 15.75
N ALA A 11 -1.89 -28.10 14.52
CA ALA A 11 -1.49 -26.83 13.93
C ALA A 11 -2.78 -26.06 13.64
N ASP A 12 -3.11 -25.15 14.53
CA ASP A 12 -4.28 -24.28 14.50
C ASP A 12 -4.19 -23.33 13.29
N GLY A 13 -4.63 -23.81 12.13
CA GLY A 13 -4.84 -23.00 10.94
C GLY A 13 -6.07 -22.13 11.13
N ARG A 14 -5.99 -21.11 11.99
CA ARG A 14 -7.04 -20.10 12.12
C ARG A 14 -7.12 -19.32 10.81
N GLN A 15 -8.19 -19.53 10.04
CA GLN A 15 -8.56 -18.58 9.00
C GLN A 15 -8.85 -17.23 9.66
N PRO A 16 -8.31 -16.11 9.14
CA PRO A 16 -8.62 -14.79 9.67
C PRO A 16 -10.12 -14.52 9.66
N THR A 17 -10.64 -14.02 10.78
CA THR A 17 -12.01 -13.53 10.89
C THR A 17 -12.23 -12.33 9.97
N THR A 18 -13.50 -12.01 9.64
CA THR A 18 -13.82 -10.81 8.86
C THR A 18 -13.28 -9.54 9.51
N ALA A 19 -13.35 -9.44 10.84
CA ALA A 19 -12.82 -8.29 11.57
C ALA A 19 -11.30 -8.17 11.41
N GLU A 20 -10.55 -9.27 11.55
CA GLU A 20 -9.10 -9.29 11.35
C GLU A 20 -8.72 -8.94 9.90
N ARG A 21 -9.51 -9.36 8.91
CA ARG A 21 -9.29 -8.99 7.50
C ARG A 21 -9.51 -7.50 7.26
N ILE A 22 -10.59 -6.94 7.80
CA ILE A 22 -10.89 -5.50 7.71
C ILE A 22 -9.78 -4.70 8.39
N ASP A 23 -9.35 -5.10 9.60
CA ASP A 23 -8.29 -4.43 10.34
C ASP A 23 -6.93 -4.52 9.61
N ALA A 24 -6.59 -5.67 9.03
CA ALA A 24 -5.38 -5.83 8.22
C ALA A 24 -5.41 -4.99 6.93
N GLU A 25 -6.59 -4.76 6.36
CA GLU A 25 -6.76 -4.00 5.12
C GLU A 25 -6.82 -2.49 5.33
N LEU A 26 -7.57 -2.04 6.34
CA LEU A 26 -7.89 -0.63 6.58
C LEU A 26 -7.22 -0.04 7.83
N GLY A 27 -6.84 -0.89 8.80
CA GLY A 27 -6.59 -0.44 10.15
C GLY A 27 -7.82 0.24 10.74
N ALA A 28 -7.63 1.45 11.27
CA ALA A 28 -8.71 2.31 11.76
C ALA A 28 -9.27 3.27 10.69
N ALA A 29 -8.86 3.16 9.42
CA ALA A 29 -9.41 3.97 8.34
C ALA A 29 -10.86 3.57 8.01
N ALA A 30 -11.68 4.55 7.63
CA ALA A 30 -13.05 4.33 7.17
C ALA A 30 -13.11 3.69 5.78
N ALA A 31 -12.14 4.01 4.91
CA ALA A 31 -12.02 3.49 3.56
C ALA A 31 -10.61 3.69 3.00
N TRP A 32 -10.31 3.06 1.86
CA TRP A 32 -9.22 3.46 0.98
C TRP A 32 -9.73 3.70 -0.44
N VAL A 33 -9.05 4.56 -1.20
CA VAL A 33 -9.27 4.77 -2.64
C VAL A 33 -8.02 4.37 -3.41
N ALA A 34 -8.19 3.88 -4.63
CA ALA A 34 -7.12 3.54 -5.57
C ALA A 34 -7.48 4.03 -6.97
N VAL A 35 -6.45 4.27 -7.79
CA VAL A 35 -6.63 4.43 -9.23
C VAL A 35 -6.71 3.03 -9.85
N VAL A 36 -7.86 2.69 -10.42
CA VAL A 36 -8.14 1.35 -10.99
C VAL A 36 -8.17 1.35 -12.51
N ASN A 37 -8.55 2.46 -13.13
CA ASN A 37 -8.62 2.62 -14.58
C ASN A 37 -8.31 4.05 -15.00
N GLY A 38 -7.99 4.24 -16.27
CA GLY A 38 -8.12 5.55 -16.90
C GLY A 38 -9.58 6.01 -16.94
N PRO A 39 -9.81 7.30 -17.22
CA PRO A 39 -11.13 7.83 -17.51
C PRO A 39 -11.89 6.99 -18.55
N ASP A 40 -13.09 6.52 -18.20
CA ASP A 40 -14.03 5.83 -19.08
C ASP A 40 -15.47 6.13 -18.63
N PRO A 41 -16.36 6.61 -19.51
CA PRO A 41 -17.73 6.98 -19.15
C PRO A 41 -18.63 5.78 -18.81
N SER A 42 -18.23 4.55 -19.18
CA SER A 42 -18.92 3.30 -18.83
C SER A 42 -18.33 2.61 -17.60
N LEU A 43 -17.31 3.18 -16.97
CA LEU A 43 -16.63 2.57 -15.84
C LEU A 43 -17.57 2.32 -14.66
N THR A 44 -17.72 1.05 -14.31
CA THR A 44 -18.38 0.61 -13.07
C THR A 44 -17.43 -0.25 -12.24
N GLN A 45 -17.64 -0.25 -10.92
CA GLN A 45 -16.84 -1.02 -9.96
C GLN A 45 -17.75 -1.95 -9.18
N TYR A 46 -17.22 -3.11 -8.79
CA TYR A 46 -17.93 -4.08 -7.96
C TYR A 46 -17.84 -3.67 -6.48
N ASP A 47 -18.97 -3.70 -5.77
CA ASP A 47 -19.06 -3.24 -4.38
C ASP A 47 -18.24 -4.14 -3.41
N ASP A 48 -18.11 -5.44 -3.70
CA ASP A 48 -17.38 -6.43 -2.91
C ASP A 48 -15.96 -6.72 -3.40
N GLN A 49 -15.60 -6.17 -4.57
CA GLN A 49 -14.30 -6.33 -5.20
C GLN A 49 -13.85 -4.96 -5.75
N PRO A 50 -13.37 -4.05 -4.89
CA PRO A 50 -13.13 -2.64 -5.25
C PRO A 50 -12.03 -2.42 -6.30
N LEU A 51 -11.26 -3.46 -6.64
CA LEU A 51 -10.27 -3.43 -7.74
C LEU A 51 -10.80 -4.07 -9.03
N SER A 52 -11.93 -4.76 -8.97
CA SER A 52 -12.61 -5.32 -10.14
C SER A 52 -13.47 -4.23 -10.76
N ILE A 53 -13.27 -4.02 -12.05
CA ILE A 53 -13.97 -3.00 -12.83
C ILE A 53 -14.67 -3.63 -14.02
N GLU A 54 -15.68 -2.93 -14.53
CA GLU A 54 -16.33 -3.24 -15.79
C GLU A 54 -16.43 -1.98 -16.65
N ILE A 55 -16.19 -2.15 -17.95
CA ILE A 55 -16.31 -1.14 -18.99
C ILE A 55 -17.06 -1.75 -20.17
N ASP A 56 -17.72 -0.92 -20.96
CA ASP A 56 -18.43 -1.35 -22.14
C ASP A 56 -17.45 -1.90 -23.19
N ARG A 57 -17.78 -3.06 -23.74
CA ARG A 57 -17.00 -3.74 -24.78
C ARG A 57 -17.88 -4.12 -25.95
N ASN A 58 -17.30 -4.11 -27.14
CA ASN A 58 -17.97 -4.60 -28.34
C ASN A 58 -18.22 -6.11 -28.21
N PRO A 59 -19.47 -6.60 -28.28
CA PRO A 59 -19.80 -8.01 -28.04
C PRO A 59 -19.24 -8.96 -29.10
N ARG A 60 -18.84 -8.46 -30.28
CA ARG A 60 -18.26 -9.28 -31.35
C ARG A 60 -16.74 -9.37 -31.29
N THR A 61 -16.05 -8.32 -30.85
CA THR A 61 -14.58 -8.26 -30.85
C THR A 61 -13.97 -8.33 -29.45
N GLY A 62 -14.74 -8.02 -28.40
CA GLY A 62 -14.27 -7.94 -27.01
C GLY A 62 -13.45 -6.68 -26.69
N GLU A 63 -13.23 -5.82 -27.68
CA GLU A 63 -12.49 -4.57 -27.52
C GLU A 63 -13.31 -3.52 -26.76
N PRO A 64 -12.67 -2.63 -25.97
CA PRO A 64 -13.35 -1.50 -25.34
C PRO A 64 -14.13 -0.65 -26.35
N THR A 65 -15.33 -0.21 -25.96
CA THR A 65 -16.16 0.67 -26.78
C THR A 65 -15.66 2.12 -26.77
N HIS A 66 -14.97 2.52 -25.70
CA HIS A 66 -14.34 3.83 -25.55
C HIS A 66 -12.82 3.73 -25.73
N GLU A 67 -12.19 4.80 -26.21
CA GLU A 67 -10.73 4.87 -26.31
C GLU A 67 -10.10 4.79 -24.92
N GLN A 68 -9.06 3.97 -24.79
CA GLN A 68 -8.36 3.79 -23.52
C GLN A 68 -7.58 5.07 -23.17
N GLN A 69 -8.00 5.73 -22.10
CA GLN A 69 -7.30 6.89 -21.55
C GLN A 69 -6.17 6.46 -20.60
N PRO A 70 -5.11 7.27 -20.43
CA PRO A 70 -4.05 7.00 -19.47
C PRO A 70 -4.59 7.03 -18.03
N LEU A 71 -3.92 6.29 -17.14
CA LEU A 71 -4.22 6.34 -15.71
C LEU A 71 -3.90 7.75 -15.17
N PRO A 72 -4.78 8.35 -14.34
CA PRO A 72 -4.42 9.51 -13.55
C PRO A 72 -3.20 9.20 -12.69
N GLY A 73 -2.24 10.13 -12.61
CA GLY A 73 -1.03 9.93 -11.82
C GLY A 73 -1.23 9.94 -10.30
N SER A 74 -2.42 10.35 -9.82
CA SER A 74 -2.77 10.39 -8.40
C SER A 74 -4.28 10.58 -8.23
N ALA A 75 -4.86 10.00 -7.17
CA ALA A 75 -6.23 10.30 -6.74
C ALA A 75 -6.33 11.55 -5.85
N ALA A 76 -5.19 12.13 -5.42
CA ALA A 76 -5.17 13.24 -4.47
C ALA A 76 -6.01 14.47 -4.89
N PRO A 77 -6.03 14.90 -6.17
CA PRO A 77 -6.88 16.02 -6.59
C PRO A 77 -8.37 15.76 -6.37
N SER A 78 -8.82 14.51 -6.56
CA SER A 78 -10.19 14.08 -6.32
C SER A 78 -10.54 13.92 -4.85
N LEU A 79 -9.53 13.76 -3.99
CA LEU A 79 -9.66 13.61 -2.55
C LEU A 79 -9.34 14.88 -1.75
N ALA A 80 -9.18 16.01 -2.44
CA ALA A 80 -8.91 17.29 -1.80
C ALA A 80 -9.93 17.59 -0.68
N GLY A 81 -9.41 17.91 0.51
CA GLY A 81 -10.21 18.17 1.71
C GLY A 81 -10.68 16.93 2.50
N ARG A 82 -10.20 15.71 2.18
CA ARG A 82 -10.60 14.47 2.87
C ARG A 82 -9.53 13.85 3.80
N ASP A 83 -8.52 14.61 4.22
CA ASP A 83 -7.43 14.15 5.10
C ASP A 83 -6.83 12.79 4.69
N ALA A 84 -6.71 12.56 3.38
CA ALA A 84 -6.30 11.28 2.85
C ALA A 84 -4.80 11.02 3.10
N ILE A 85 -4.48 9.85 3.63
CA ILE A 85 -3.10 9.38 3.82
C ILE A 85 -2.72 8.47 2.66
N GLU A 86 -1.79 8.95 1.84
CA GLU A 86 -1.22 8.18 0.75
C GLU A 86 -0.19 7.18 1.26
N ILE A 87 -0.37 5.92 0.90
CA ILE A 87 0.61 4.85 1.03
C ILE A 87 0.86 4.29 -0.36
N GLY A 88 2.11 4.38 -0.84
CA GLY A 88 2.52 3.69 -2.05
C GLY A 88 3.54 2.60 -1.79
N VAL A 89 3.79 1.84 -2.84
CA VAL A 89 4.76 0.75 -2.84
C VAL A 89 5.73 0.98 -3.99
N GLY A 90 7.00 0.68 -3.74
CA GLY A 90 8.05 0.71 -4.74
C GLY A 90 9.14 -0.31 -4.40
N SER A 91 10.26 -0.18 -5.09
CA SER A 91 11.48 -0.96 -4.82
C SER A 91 12.61 0.01 -4.52
N ALA A 92 13.38 -0.24 -3.46
CA ALA A 92 14.55 0.56 -3.13
C ALA A 92 15.79 -0.33 -3.07
N THR A 93 16.94 0.20 -3.47
CA THR A 93 18.22 -0.46 -3.23
C THR A 93 18.86 0.15 -1.99
N VAL A 94 19.05 -0.67 -0.96
CA VAL A 94 19.61 -0.26 0.33
C VAL A 94 21.05 -0.74 0.44
N ARG A 95 21.94 0.18 0.79
CA ARG A 95 23.32 -0.07 1.18
C ARG A 95 23.48 0.06 2.69
N THR A 96 24.11 -0.94 3.28
CA THR A 96 24.48 -1.01 4.70
C THR A 96 25.96 -1.40 4.81
N ALA A 97 26.45 -1.59 6.04
CA ALA A 97 27.79 -2.11 6.27
C ALA A 97 27.97 -3.57 5.80
N SER A 98 26.88 -4.35 5.74
CA SER A 98 26.91 -5.76 5.35
C SER A 98 26.80 -5.98 3.83
N GLY A 99 26.37 -4.97 3.07
CA GLY A 99 26.29 -5.04 1.62
C GLY A 99 25.22 -4.15 1.01
N ILE A 100 24.80 -4.50 -0.19
CA ILE A 100 23.76 -3.81 -0.97
C ILE A 100 22.68 -4.83 -1.33
N ALA A 101 21.42 -4.48 -1.10
CA ALA A 101 20.29 -5.35 -1.44
C ALA A 101 19.07 -4.54 -1.92
N PRO A 102 18.31 -5.04 -2.92
CA PRO A 102 16.98 -4.52 -3.21
C PRO A 102 16.00 -4.95 -2.11
N VAL A 103 15.10 -4.05 -1.75
CA VAL A 103 14.05 -4.27 -0.75
C VAL A 103 12.74 -3.67 -1.24
N ARG A 104 11.61 -4.19 -0.75
CA ARG A 104 10.32 -3.53 -0.94
C ARG A 104 10.34 -2.21 -0.18
N ALA A 105 9.91 -1.12 -0.80
CA ALA A 105 9.70 0.16 -0.16
C ALA A 105 8.21 0.41 0.02
N VAL A 106 7.79 0.75 1.24
CA VAL A 106 6.47 1.31 1.53
C VAL A 106 6.69 2.80 1.81
N ILE A 107 6.01 3.66 1.06
CA ILE A 107 6.23 5.10 1.06
C ILE A 107 4.99 5.79 1.60
N GLY A 108 5.14 6.60 2.65
CA GLY A 108 4.04 7.23 3.38
C GLY A 108 4.18 7.05 4.88
N ASP A 109 3.27 7.67 5.65
CA ASP A 109 3.24 7.48 7.10
C ASP A 109 2.53 6.17 7.45
N ALA A 110 3.24 5.04 7.25
CA ALA A 110 2.73 3.72 7.59
C ALA A 110 2.53 3.51 9.10
N SER A 111 3.11 4.38 9.93
CA SER A 111 2.91 4.38 11.39
C SER A 111 1.72 5.21 11.85
N ALA A 112 1.03 5.91 10.94
CA ALA A 112 -0.10 6.76 11.28
C ALA A 112 -1.14 5.99 12.11
N ASP A 113 -1.68 6.63 13.13
CA ASP A 113 -2.66 6.02 14.05
C ASP A 113 -3.86 5.41 13.32
N VAL A 114 -4.27 6.01 12.20
CA VAL A 114 -5.36 5.52 11.35
C VAL A 114 -5.05 4.17 10.69
N LEU A 115 -3.77 3.79 10.57
CA LEU A 115 -3.33 2.55 9.94
C LEU A 115 -2.90 1.49 10.97
N ARG A 116 -3.10 1.73 12.27
CA ARG A 116 -2.96 0.68 13.28
C ARG A 116 -3.91 -0.47 12.96
N GLY A 117 -3.39 -1.69 12.97
CA GLY A 117 -4.09 -2.89 12.50
C GLY A 117 -3.50 -3.39 11.18
N ARG A 118 -3.39 -2.49 10.19
CA ARG A 118 -2.69 -2.76 8.93
C ARG A 118 -1.17 -2.80 9.10
N PHE A 119 -0.63 -1.85 9.84
CA PHE A 119 0.78 -1.80 10.21
C PHE A 119 0.92 -1.87 11.72
N LEU A 120 1.86 -2.69 12.18
CA LEU A 120 2.08 -2.98 13.59
C LEU A 120 3.50 -2.61 13.96
N LEU A 121 3.66 -1.63 14.85
CA LEU A 121 4.93 -1.28 15.46
C LEU A 121 5.30 -2.40 16.44
N ARG A 122 6.38 -3.12 16.14
CA ARG A 122 6.87 -4.25 16.94
C ARG A 122 7.89 -3.81 17.97
N GLU A 123 8.76 -2.88 17.59
CA GLU A 123 9.86 -2.40 18.44
C GLU A 123 10.26 -0.97 18.06
N GLY A 124 10.83 -0.25 19.02
CA GLY A 124 11.31 1.13 18.84
C GLY A 124 10.17 2.14 18.83
N ARG A 125 10.23 3.09 17.91
CA ARG A 125 9.24 4.17 17.77
C ARG A 125 8.90 4.40 16.31
N ALA A 126 7.74 5.02 16.08
CA ALA A 126 7.39 5.55 14.78
C ALA A 126 8.44 6.57 14.30
N ALA A 127 8.63 6.63 12.98
CA ALA A 127 9.46 7.64 12.34
C ALA A 127 8.84 9.03 12.57
N ALA A 128 9.60 9.94 13.18
CA ALA A 128 9.14 11.29 13.51
C ALA A 128 9.62 12.35 12.51
N GLY A 129 10.58 12.00 11.64
CA GLY A 129 11.21 12.94 10.71
C GLY A 129 11.43 12.37 9.32
N LEU A 130 11.72 13.27 8.37
CA LEU A 130 11.91 12.94 6.95
C LEU A 130 13.19 12.14 6.64
N ARG A 131 14.07 11.98 7.64
CA ARG A 131 15.33 11.22 7.56
C ARG A 131 15.33 10.01 8.50
N GLU A 132 14.15 9.61 8.94
CA GLU A 132 13.97 8.39 9.72
C GLU A 132 13.21 7.39 8.87
N ALA A 133 13.52 6.12 9.04
CA ALA A 133 12.84 5.02 8.42
C ALA A 133 12.48 3.99 9.50
N MET A 134 11.57 3.09 9.15
CA MET A 134 11.37 1.84 9.88
C MET A 134 11.65 0.67 8.95
N VAL A 135 11.87 -0.51 9.50
CA VAL A 135 12.17 -1.72 8.72
C VAL A 135 11.33 -2.89 9.23
N SER A 136 11.09 -3.89 8.38
CA SER A 136 10.50 -5.15 8.83
C SER A 136 11.49 -5.99 9.63
N PRO A 137 11.01 -6.98 10.41
CA PRO A 137 11.88 -7.96 11.06
C PRO A 137 12.85 -8.63 10.08
N GLY A 138 12.34 -9.11 8.93
CA GLY A 138 13.17 -9.69 7.88
C GLY A 138 14.19 -8.72 7.28
N ALA A 139 13.91 -7.41 7.26
CA ALA A 139 14.88 -6.42 6.81
C ALA A 139 16.00 -6.17 7.83
N LEU A 140 15.73 -6.21 9.14
CA LEU A 140 16.80 -6.15 10.16
C LEU A 140 17.81 -7.30 9.93
N GLU A 141 17.30 -8.52 9.81
CA GLU A 141 18.11 -9.72 9.63
C GLU A 141 18.88 -9.67 8.29
N ARG A 142 18.17 -9.41 7.19
CA ARG A 142 18.74 -9.46 5.84
C ARG A 142 19.78 -8.37 5.57
N LEU A 143 19.56 -7.18 6.13
CA LEU A 143 20.44 -6.01 5.96
C LEU A 143 21.50 -5.91 7.06
N GLY A 144 21.40 -6.70 8.13
CA GLY A 144 22.34 -6.69 9.25
C GLY A 144 22.40 -5.33 9.94
N VAL A 145 21.23 -4.76 10.25
CA VAL A 145 21.07 -3.43 10.85
C VAL A 145 20.20 -3.51 12.10
N ALA A 146 20.35 -2.53 12.97
CA ALA A 146 19.58 -2.36 14.20
C ALA A 146 18.86 -0.99 14.26
N ILE A 147 17.95 -0.84 15.20
CA ILE A 147 17.40 0.48 15.54
C ILE A 147 18.56 1.40 15.99
N GLY A 148 18.59 2.62 15.44
CA GLY A 148 19.67 3.59 15.60
C GLY A 148 20.70 3.57 14.47
N ASP A 149 20.78 2.48 13.68
CA ASP A 149 21.68 2.42 12.53
C ASP A 149 21.18 3.29 11.39
N THR A 150 22.10 3.64 10.48
CA THR A 150 21.79 4.39 9.27
C THR A 150 21.88 3.49 8.04
N VAL A 151 20.83 3.51 7.24
CA VAL A 151 20.78 2.87 5.92
C VAL A 151 20.89 3.94 4.83
N THR A 152 21.53 3.61 3.71
CA THR A 152 21.60 4.51 2.56
C THR A 152 20.90 3.90 1.37
N LEU A 153 19.89 4.59 0.85
CA LEU A 153 19.32 4.29 -0.45
C LEU A 153 20.29 4.72 -1.55
N THR A 154 20.43 3.92 -2.60
CA THR A 154 21.30 4.23 -3.76
C THR A 154 20.51 4.64 -5.01
N GLY A 155 19.19 4.66 -4.92
CA GLY A 155 18.29 4.99 -6.03
C GLY A 155 16.87 5.13 -5.51
N PRO A 156 16.41 6.34 -5.16
CA PRO A 156 17.15 7.62 -5.13
C PRO A 156 18.12 7.70 -3.94
N GLU A 157 19.19 8.50 -4.04
CA GLU A 157 20.24 8.59 -3.00
C GLU A 157 19.80 9.29 -1.72
N GLY A 158 19.75 8.59 -0.58
CA GLY A 158 19.39 9.21 0.69
C GLY A 158 19.69 8.35 1.90
N SER A 159 20.12 8.98 3.00
CA SER A 159 20.40 8.29 4.25
C SER A 159 19.26 8.46 5.25
N TYR A 160 18.92 7.36 5.94
CA TYR A 160 17.83 7.28 6.90
C TYR A 160 18.28 6.53 8.15
N THR A 161 17.95 7.07 9.32
CA THR A 161 18.14 6.38 10.60
C THR A 161 16.97 5.45 10.89
N ILE A 162 17.25 4.21 11.25
CA ILE A 162 16.22 3.24 11.62
C ILE A 162 15.69 3.62 13.01
N SER A 163 14.41 3.96 13.07
CA SER A 163 13.73 4.42 14.29
C SER A 163 12.91 3.31 14.98
N GLY A 164 12.54 2.27 14.24
CA GLY A 164 11.72 1.18 14.75
C GLY A 164 11.54 0.04 13.75
N VAL A 165 10.85 -1.00 14.23
CA VAL A 165 10.49 -2.20 13.49
C VAL A 165 8.99 -2.22 13.25
N LEU A 166 8.59 -2.29 11.98
CA LEU A 166 7.19 -2.27 11.57
C LEU A 166 6.88 -3.52 10.74
N SER A 167 5.76 -4.17 10.98
CA SER A 167 5.26 -5.27 10.14
C SER A 167 3.92 -4.91 9.53
N ARG A 168 3.67 -5.29 8.28
CA ARG A 168 2.33 -5.26 7.69
C ARG A 168 1.59 -6.54 8.11
N ALA A 169 0.32 -6.45 8.49
CA ALA A 169 -0.42 -7.58 9.04
C ALA A 169 -0.54 -8.79 8.09
N GLU A 170 -0.52 -8.55 6.79
CA GLU A 170 -0.58 -9.57 5.74
C GLU A 170 0.79 -10.09 5.29
N ASP A 171 1.89 -9.48 5.75
CA ASP A 171 3.25 -9.94 5.42
C ASP A 171 3.71 -11.05 6.37
N THR A 172 4.54 -11.96 5.86
CA THR A 172 5.29 -12.87 6.71
C THR A 172 6.43 -12.13 7.41
N ASP A 173 6.90 -12.65 8.54
CA ASP A 173 8.04 -12.04 9.26
C ASP A 173 9.33 -11.98 8.42
N ALA A 174 9.46 -12.88 7.44
CA ALA A 174 10.58 -12.93 6.50
C ALA A 174 10.52 -11.86 5.39
N ALA A 175 9.41 -11.12 5.27
CA ALA A 175 9.30 -10.05 4.29
C ALA A 175 10.39 -9.00 4.54
N VAL A 176 11.09 -8.59 3.48
CA VAL A 176 12.18 -7.59 3.54
C VAL A 176 11.64 -6.25 3.01
N THR A 177 11.20 -5.41 3.94
CA THR A 177 10.53 -4.14 3.65
C THR A 177 11.18 -3.00 4.43
N ILE A 178 11.38 -1.86 3.76
CA ILE A 178 11.69 -0.57 4.37
C ILE A 178 10.47 0.34 4.27
N PHE A 179 10.17 1.04 5.36
CA PHE A 179 9.10 2.02 5.45
C PHE A 179 9.73 3.41 5.47
N LEU A 180 9.42 4.20 4.45
CA LEU A 180 10.04 5.48 4.16
C LEU A 180 9.02 6.62 4.24
N PRO A 181 9.40 7.80 4.75
CA PRO A 181 8.54 8.97 4.76
C PRO A 181 8.24 9.42 3.34
N ALA A 182 7.06 10.02 3.10
CA ALA A 182 6.67 10.52 1.77
C ALA A 182 7.29 11.88 1.45
N THR A 183 8.55 11.87 1.02
CA THR A 183 9.28 13.02 0.49
C THR A 183 9.22 13.03 -1.03
N ALA A 184 9.49 14.16 -1.69
CA ALA A 184 9.58 14.20 -3.16
C ALA A 184 10.56 13.16 -3.71
N GLN A 185 11.65 12.92 -2.99
CA GLN A 185 12.64 11.92 -3.34
C GLN A 185 12.07 10.50 -3.25
N THR A 186 11.55 10.09 -2.09
CA THR A 186 11.04 8.72 -1.90
C THR A 186 9.77 8.46 -2.71
N ARG A 187 8.98 9.50 -3.03
CA ARG A 187 7.86 9.37 -3.97
C ARG A 187 8.28 8.98 -5.38
N ALA A 188 9.51 9.30 -5.79
CA ALA A 188 10.04 8.85 -7.08
C ALA A 188 10.18 7.31 -7.17
N LEU A 189 10.09 6.59 -6.05
CA LEU A 189 10.04 5.13 -6.01
C LEU A 189 8.66 4.56 -6.35
N GLN A 190 7.60 5.36 -6.23
CA GLN A 190 6.23 4.95 -6.53
C GLN A 190 5.99 5.07 -8.05
N THR A 191 6.47 4.10 -8.81
CA THR A 191 6.36 4.12 -10.29
C THR A 191 5.04 3.56 -10.83
N ASP A 192 4.27 2.87 -9.98
CA ASP A 192 2.98 2.26 -10.33
C ASP A 192 1.86 2.86 -9.48
N VAL A 193 1.03 3.70 -10.10
CA VAL A 193 -0.11 4.35 -9.44
C VAL A 193 -1.17 3.35 -8.98
N GLN A 194 -1.28 2.19 -9.62
CA GLN A 194 -2.24 1.15 -9.22
C GLN A 194 -1.82 0.45 -7.92
N GLN A 195 -0.56 0.60 -7.47
CA GLN A 195 -0.07 0.16 -6.16
C GLN A 195 -0.19 1.24 -5.08
N MET A 196 -0.70 2.43 -5.42
CA MET A 196 -0.95 3.49 -4.45
C MET A 196 -2.34 3.35 -3.84
N ARG A 197 -2.44 3.67 -2.56
CA ARG A 197 -3.69 3.68 -1.80
C ARG A 197 -3.78 4.98 -1.02
N TRP A 198 -4.96 5.58 -1.02
CA TRP A 198 -5.28 6.77 -0.23
C TRP A 198 -6.28 6.37 0.85
N TYR A 199 -5.80 6.25 2.08
CA TYR A 199 -6.59 5.89 3.24
C TYR A 199 -7.32 7.10 3.80
N LEU A 200 -8.61 6.94 4.06
CA LEU A 200 -9.52 8.01 4.45
C LEU A 200 -9.95 7.77 5.90
N PRO A 201 -9.55 8.63 6.85
CA PRO A 201 -9.80 8.37 8.26
C PRO A 201 -11.28 8.30 8.65
N THR A 202 -12.12 9.18 8.09
CA THR A 202 -13.50 9.35 8.54
C THR A 202 -14.55 9.23 7.44
N TRP A 203 -14.13 9.20 6.17
CA TRP A 203 -15.07 9.19 5.05
C TRP A 203 -15.46 7.77 4.66
N HIS A 204 -16.75 7.46 4.78
CA HIS A 204 -17.37 6.22 4.32
C HIS A 204 -18.07 6.51 2.98
N PRO A 205 -17.44 6.23 1.82
CA PRO A 205 -18.04 6.53 0.53
C PRO A 205 -19.29 5.69 0.29
N ALA A 206 -20.38 6.32 -0.10
CA ALA A 206 -21.53 5.63 -0.68
C ALA A 206 -21.26 5.34 -2.17
N ARG A 207 -22.04 4.44 -2.77
CA ARG A 207 -21.91 4.13 -4.20
C ARG A 207 -22.01 5.36 -5.12
N SER A 208 -22.88 6.32 -4.75
CA SER A 208 -23.00 7.60 -5.48
C SER A 208 -21.77 8.50 -5.36
N ASP A 209 -20.96 8.35 -4.31
CA ASP A 209 -19.66 9.03 -4.20
C ASP A 209 -18.66 8.43 -5.18
N ILE A 210 -18.61 7.10 -5.29
CA ILE A 210 -17.72 6.39 -6.23
C ILE A 210 -18.06 6.78 -7.67
N SER A 211 -19.34 6.79 -8.04
CA SER A 211 -19.77 7.25 -9.37
C SER A 211 -19.37 8.70 -9.65
N ARG A 212 -19.44 9.59 -8.65
CA ARG A 212 -19.00 10.99 -8.79
C ARG A 212 -17.49 11.12 -8.93
N LEU A 213 -16.71 10.30 -8.21
CA LEU A 213 -15.26 10.26 -8.37
C LEU A 213 -14.89 9.82 -9.79
N ASN A 214 -15.50 8.75 -10.31
CA ASN A 214 -15.27 8.30 -11.69
C ASN A 214 -15.66 9.37 -12.72
N ALA A 215 -16.82 10.02 -12.54
CA ALA A 215 -17.26 11.10 -13.44
C ALA A 215 -16.32 12.31 -13.42
N ALA A 216 -15.83 12.71 -12.24
CA ALA A 216 -14.92 13.84 -12.12
C ALA A 216 -13.57 13.59 -12.83
N GLU A 217 -13.08 12.34 -12.85
CA GLU A 217 -11.89 11.99 -13.64
C GLU A 217 -12.16 12.05 -15.16
N ASN A 218 -13.36 11.69 -15.61
CA ASN A 218 -13.77 11.83 -17.01
C ASN A 218 -13.84 13.29 -17.46
N ASP A 219 -14.37 14.17 -16.61
CA ASP A 219 -14.44 15.61 -16.90
C ASP A 219 -13.03 16.21 -16.99
N ARG A 220 -12.14 15.88 -16.04
CA ARG A 220 -10.74 16.37 -16.06
C ARG A 220 -9.97 15.90 -17.29
N ALA A 221 -10.22 14.68 -17.76
CA ALA A 221 -9.59 14.17 -18.98
C ALA A 221 -10.02 14.96 -20.22
N SER A 222 -11.27 15.42 -20.23
CA SER A 222 -11.84 16.20 -21.33
C SER A 222 -11.32 17.64 -21.39
N GLU A 223 -10.73 18.14 -20.29
CA GLU A 223 -10.15 19.49 -20.20
C GLU A 223 -8.65 19.55 -20.59
N LEU A 224 -8.02 18.40 -20.81
CA LEU A 224 -6.61 18.33 -21.25
C LEU A 224 -6.53 18.49 -22.79
N PRO A 225 -5.73 19.44 -23.30
CA PRO A 225 -5.61 19.74 -24.74
C PRO A 225 -4.85 18.68 -25.55
#